data_AF-A0A5C7XHA1-F1
#
_entry.id   AF-A0A5C7XHA1-F1
#
_cell.length_a   1.000
_cell.length_b   1.000
_cell.length_c   1.000
_cell.angle_alpha   90.00
_cell.angle_beta   90.00
_cell.angle_gamma   90.00
#
_symmetry.space_group_name_H-M   'P 1'
#
loop_
_entity.id
_entity.type
_entity.pdbx_description
1 polymer ?
#
loop_
_entity_poly.entity_id
_entity_poly.type
_entity_poly.pdbx_seq_one_letter_code
_entity_poly.pdbx_strand_id
1 'polypeptide(L)'
;MKRTSHIAALAILIGTLSVSGTLSAGERLGHVAEASGESLQLCFDSQAAQPAAGEAVRIVRRMHVGSQKSGPTFRKRTVGVARIGDDRSGACVAATLIKGKARRQDEVRK
;
A
#
# COMPACT_ATOMS: atom_id res chain seq x y z
N MET A 1 -33.12 42.90 -5.40
CA MET A 1 -33.15 41.42 -5.31
C MET A 1 -31.71 40.92 -5.41
N LYS A 2 -31.04 40.66 -4.27
CA LYS A 2 -29.66 40.16 -4.21
C LYS A 2 -29.73 38.65 -3.93
N ARG A 3 -29.32 37.83 -4.90
CA ARG A 3 -29.19 36.37 -4.73
C ARG A 3 -27.73 36.06 -4.41
N THR A 4 -27.42 35.97 -3.12
CA THR A 4 -26.14 35.47 -2.61
C THR A 4 -26.06 33.97 -2.87
N SER A 5 -25.12 33.57 -3.73
CA SER A 5 -24.85 32.17 -4.03
C SER A 5 -24.05 31.56 -2.88
N HIS A 6 -24.71 30.74 -2.06
CA HIS A 6 -24.03 29.88 -1.09
C HIS A 6 -23.60 28.60 -1.82
N ILE A 7 -22.37 28.59 -2.33
CA ILE A 7 -21.74 27.36 -2.81
C ILE A 7 -21.37 26.53 -1.58
N ALA A 8 -22.20 25.52 -1.31
CA ALA A 8 -21.97 24.54 -0.26
C ALA A 8 -20.66 23.80 -0.55
N ALA A 9 -19.68 23.99 0.33
CA ALA A 9 -18.44 23.21 0.36
C ALA A 9 -18.80 21.76 0.69
N LEU A 10 -18.97 20.94 -0.34
CA LEU A 10 -19.19 19.51 -0.25
C LEU A 10 -17.85 18.86 0.16
N ALA A 11 -17.60 18.78 1.46
CA ALA A 11 -16.47 18.03 2.00
C ALA A 11 -16.72 16.54 1.72
N ILE A 12 -16.08 16.03 0.66
CA ILE A 12 -16.09 14.62 0.31
C ILE A 12 -15.26 13.89 1.36
N LEU A 13 -15.94 13.44 2.42
CA LEU A 13 -15.42 12.49 3.40
C LEU A 13 -15.34 11.12 2.71
N ILE A 14 -14.23 10.86 2.00
CA ILE A 14 -13.92 9.54 1.47
C ILE A 14 -13.60 8.64 2.65
N GLY A 15 -14.62 7.91 3.12
CA GLY A 15 -14.47 6.82 4.06
C GLY A 15 -13.50 5.80 3.52
N THR A 16 -12.34 5.69 4.17
CA THR A 16 -11.41 4.59 3.97
C THR A 16 -12.01 3.34 4.63
N LEU A 17 -12.86 2.64 3.89
CA LEU A 17 -13.20 1.23 4.16
C LEU A 17 -11.93 0.40 4.00
N SER A 18 -11.08 0.40 5.03
CA SER A 18 -9.98 -0.56 5.17
C SER A 18 -10.60 -1.90 5.58
N VAL A 19 -11.06 -2.65 4.59
CA VAL A 19 -11.39 -4.07 4.75
C VAL A 19 -10.08 -4.77 5.09
N SER A 20 -9.84 -4.93 6.39
CA SER A 20 -8.73 -5.70 6.95
C SER A 20 -8.99 -7.18 6.71
N GLY A 21 -8.72 -7.64 5.48
CA GLY A 21 -8.66 -9.05 5.16
C GLY A 21 -7.48 -9.68 5.89
N THR A 22 -7.76 -10.51 6.89
CA THR A 22 -6.80 -11.35 7.62
C THR A 22 -6.15 -12.34 6.64
N LEU A 23 -5.05 -11.94 5.99
CA LEU A 23 -4.34 -12.76 5.00
C LEU A 23 -2.88 -12.94 5.41
N SER A 24 -2.62 -14.08 6.06
CA SER A 24 -1.31 -14.62 6.47
C SER A 24 -0.43 -13.60 7.22
N ALA A 25 -0.69 -13.45 8.52
CA ALA A 25 -0.08 -12.44 9.38
C ALA A 25 1.44 -12.59 9.62
N GLY A 26 2.08 -13.69 9.23
CA GLY A 26 3.46 -13.96 9.62
C GLY A 26 4.55 -13.12 8.94
N GLU A 27 4.29 -12.55 7.75
CA GLU A 27 5.33 -11.84 6.98
C GLU A 27 4.85 -10.55 6.30
N ARG A 28 3.57 -10.19 6.43
CA ARG A 28 3.05 -8.94 5.87
C ARG A 28 3.43 -7.81 6.82
N LEU A 29 4.26 -6.90 6.32
CA LEU A 29 4.68 -5.72 7.04
C LEU A 29 3.71 -4.55 6.83
N GLY A 30 3.10 -4.49 5.64
CA GLY A 30 2.21 -3.39 5.29
C GLY A 30 1.86 -3.34 3.81
N HIS A 31 1.77 -2.13 3.26
CA HIS A 31 1.42 -1.90 1.86
C HIS A 31 2.10 -0.65 1.28
N VAL A 32 2.14 -0.57 -0.05
CA VAL A 32 2.59 0.61 -0.80
C VAL A 32 1.46 1.65 -0.82
N ALA A 33 1.65 2.77 -0.14
CA ALA A 33 0.69 3.88 -0.11
C ALA A 33 0.78 4.75 -1.37
N GLU A 34 2.00 5.00 -1.83
CA GLU A 34 2.30 5.77 -3.04
C GLU A 34 3.47 5.16 -3.82
N ALA A 35 3.43 5.27 -5.15
CA ALA A 35 4.49 4.83 -6.04
C ALA A 35 4.64 5.80 -7.22
N SER A 36 5.79 6.43 -7.33
CA SER A 36 6.14 7.36 -8.41
C SER A 36 7.55 7.06 -8.91
N GLY A 37 7.64 6.40 -10.07
CA GLY A 37 8.91 5.90 -10.60
C GLY A 37 9.58 4.94 -9.62
N GLU A 38 10.78 5.31 -9.15
CA GLU A 38 11.52 4.55 -8.14
C GLU A 38 11.20 4.99 -6.70
N SER A 39 10.55 6.14 -6.51
CA SER A 39 10.18 6.64 -5.18
C SER A 39 8.89 5.98 -4.71
N LEU A 40 8.92 5.40 -3.51
CA LEU A 40 7.80 4.73 -2.88
C LEU A 40 7.54 5.33 -1.49
N GLN A 41 6.28 5.32 -1.08
CA GLN A 41 5.90 5.48 0.32
C GLN A 41 5.27 4.19 0.80
N LEU A 42 5.87 3.56 1.81
CA LEU A 42 5.41 2.29 2.38
C LEU A 42 4.80 2.55 3.74
N CYS A 43 3.56 2.11 3.97
CA CYS A 43 2.92 2.22 5.27
C CYS A 43 2.81 0.84 5.92
N PHE A 44 3.29 0.74 7.14
CA PHE A 44 3.33 -0.51 7.90
C PHE A 44 2.11 -0.67 8.79
N ASP A 45 1.69 -1.92 8.96
CA ASP A 45 0.63 -2.26 9.90
C ASP A 45 1.15 -2.05 11.33
N SER A 46 0.30 -1.59 12.24
CA SER A 46 0.68 -1.23 13.62
C SER A 46 1.27 -2.38 14.44
N GLN A 47 0.98 -3.63 14.06
CA GLN A 47 1.46 -4.84 14.72
C GLN A 47 2.73 -5.43 14.08
N ALA A 48 3.18 -4.89 12.94
CA ALA A 48 4.35 -5.38 12.24
C ALA A 48 5.64 -4.72 12.76
N ALA A 49 6.69 -5.52 12.93
CA ALA A 49 8.02 -4.98 13.20
C ALA A 49 8.49 -4.17 11.98
N GLN A 50 8.73 -2.87 12.16
CA GLN A 50 9.15 -2.00 11.07
C GLN A 50 10.61 -2.31 10.69
N PRO A 51 10.90 -2.44 9.39
CA PRO A 51 12.26 -2.65 8.90
C PRO A 51 13.16 -1.45 9.18
N ALA A 52 14.46 -1.70 9.34
CA ALA A 52 15.44 -0.64 9.59
C ALA A 52 15.73 0.14 8.30
N ALA A 53 16.21 1.38 8.43
CA ALA A 53 16.70 2.13 7.28
C ALA A 53 17.85 1.36 6.61
N GLY A 54 17.85 1.38 5.28
CA GLY A 54 18.78 0.61 4.45
C GLY A 54 18.43 -0.87 4.26
N GLU A 55 17.45 -1.42 4.98
CA GLU A 55 16.96 -2.79 4.79
C GLU A 55 16.20 -2.92 3.47
N ALA A 56 16.27 -4.11 2.84
CA ALA A 56 15.52 -4.41 1.63
C ALA A 56 14.26 -5.20 1.99
N VAL A 57 13.12 -4.79 1.42
CA VAL A 57 11.82 -5.45 1.57
C VAL A 57 11.26 -5.89 0.23
N ARG A 58 10.47 -6.96 0.24
CA ARG A 58 9.82 -7.52 -0.94
C ARG A 58 8.46 -6.85 -1.16
N ILE A 59 8.22 -6.45 -2.40
CA ILE A 59 6.92 -5.95 -2.86
C ILE A 59 6.18 -7.10 -3.54
N VAL A 60 5.00 -7.43 -3.03
CA VAL A 60 4.21 -8.59 -3.44
C VAL A 60 2.83 -8.15 -3.90
N ARG A 61 2.47 -8.55 -5.12
CA ARG A 61 1.13 -8.28 -5.68
C ARG A 61 0.23 -9.47 -5.53
N ARG A 62 -0.98 -9.24 -5.04
CA ARG A 62 -2.08 -10.21 -5.08
C ARG A 62 -2.78 -10.11 -6.44
N MET A 63 -2.71 -11.19 -7.21
CA MET A 63 -3.31 -11.30 -8.54
C MET A 63 -4.54 -12.20 -8.47
N HIS A 64 -5.62 -11.79 -9.11
CA HIS A 64 -6.80 -12.64 -9.31
C HIS A 64 -6.53 -13.61 -10.47
N VAL A 65 -6.74 -14.90 -10.23
CA VAL A 65 -6.43 -16.00 -11.17
C VAL A 65 -7.61 -16.97 -11.31
N GLY A 66 -8.75 -16.65 -10.69
CA GLY A 66 -9.97 -17.44 -10.78
C GLY A 66 -10.76 -17.15 -12.05
N SER A 67 -11.42 -18.17 -12.58
CA SER A 67 -12.47 -18.00 -13.58
C SER A 67 -13.79 -17.66 -12.87
N GLN A 68 -14.69 -16.97 -13.57
CA GLN A 68 -16.00 -16.55 -13.03
C GLN A 68 -16.86 -17.72 -12.51
N LYS A 69 -16.58 -18.96 -12.96
CA LYS A 69 -17.29 -20.19 -12.57
C LYS A 69 -16.76 -20.87 -11.30
N SER A 70 -15.55 -20.54 -10.84
CA SER A 70 -14.84 -21.28 -9.78
C SER A 70 -14.62 -20.49 -8.49
N GLY A 71 -15.20 -19.29 -8.38
CA GLY A 71 -14.93 -18.37 -7.26
C GLY A 71 -13.55 -17.71 -7.33
N PRO A 72 -13.33 -16.63 -6.56
CA PRO A 72 -12.13 -15.82 -6.69
C PRO A 72 -10.90 -16.53 -6.10
N THR A 73 -9.99 -16.98 -6.96
CA THR A 73 -8.70 -17.55 -6.58
C THR A 73 -7.63 -16.47 -6.68
N PHE A 74 -6.80 -16.31 -5.66
CA PHE A 74 -5.73 -15.32 -5.65
C PHE A 74 -4.36 -15.97 -5.55
N ARG A 75 -3.39 -15.45 -6.33
CA ARG A 75 -1.97 -15.79 -6.20
C ARG A 75 -1.18 -14.57 -5.78
N LYS A 76 -0.20 -14.77 -4.91
CA LYS A 76 0.76 -13.73 -4.54
C LYS A 76 2.02 -13.90 -5.37
N ARG A 77 2.52 -12.81 -5.95
CA ARG A 77 3.76 -12.80 -6.75
C ARG A 77 4.64 -11.65 -6.32
N THR A 78 5.92 -11.90 -6.09
CA THR A 78 6.91 -10.83 -5.91
C THR A 78 7.05 -10.05 -7.21
N VAL A 79 6.81 -8.75 -7.13
CA VAL A 79 6.85 -7.82 -8.28
C VAL A 79 8.00 -6.82 -8.17
N GLY A 80 8.57 -6.65 -6.98
CA GLY A 80 9.73 -5.79 -6.79
C GLY A 80 10.41 -5.95 -5.45
N VAL A 81 11.49 -5.20 -5.29
CA VAL A 81 12.26 -5.07 -4.05
C VAL A 81 12.51 -3.58 -3.81
N ALA A 82 12.25 -3.12 -2.60
CA ALA A 82 12.45 -1.73 -2.20
C ALA A 82 13.44 -1.63 -1.04
N ARG A 83 14.26 -0.59 -1.01
CA ARG A 83 15.12 -0.23 0.11
C ARG A 83 14.41 0.77 0.99
N ILE A 84 14.41 0.54 2.30
CA ILE A 84 13.85 1.47 3.27
C ILE A 84 14.77 2.68 3.41
N GLY A 85 14.19 3.88 3.33
CA GLY A 85 14.89 5.14 3.57
C GLY A 85 14.79 5.60 5.03
N ASP A 86 15.39 6.75 5.31
CA ASP A 86 15.43 7.33 6.66
C ASP A 86 14.21 8.21 6.98
N ASP A 87 13.53 8.73 5.94
CA ASP A 87 12.39 9.62 6.11
C ASP A 87 11.12 8.86 6.53
N ARG A 88 10.63 9.18 7.74
CA ARG A 88 9.50 8.52 8.40
C ARG A 88 8.44 9.54 8.79
N SER A 89 7.20 9.23 8.45
CA SER A 89 6.01 9.99 8.86
C SER A 89 4.98 9.02 9.44
N GLY A 90 4.90 8.95 10.76
CA GLY A 90 4.03 8.02 11.48
C GLY A 90 4.36 6.56 11.17
N ALA A 91 3.38 5.82 10.66
CA ALA A 91 3.54 4.42 10.24
C ALA A 91 4.12 4.27 8.82
N CYS A 92 4.39 5.37 8.12
CA CYS A 92 4.83 5.38 6.75
C CYS A 92 6.30 5.79 6.64
N VAL A 93 7.02 5.18 5.69
CA VAL A 93 8.43 5.44 5.40
C VAL A 93 8.64 5.67 3.91
N ALA A 94 9.54 6.58 3.57
CA ALA A 94 10.06 6.67 2.22
C ALA A 94 10.90 5.44 1.89
N ALA A 95 10.75 4.91 0.69
CA ALA A 95 11.54 3.79 0.20
C ALA A 95 11.89 3.99 -1.27
N THR A 96 12.96 3.34 -1.71
CA THR A 96 13.40 3.38 -3.10
C THR A 96 13.28 2.00 -3.72
N LEU A 97 12.57 1.89 -4.83
CA LEU A 97 12.47 0.66 -5.61
C LEU A 97 13.84 0.33 -6.22
N ILE A 98 14.43 -0.78 -5.82
CA ILE A 98 15.73 -1.25 -6.32
C ILE A 98 15.55 -2.13 -7.56
N LYS A 99 14.43 -2.87 -7.61
CA LYS A 99 14.17 -3.83 -8.68
C LYS A 99 12.67 -4.01 -8.90
N GLY A 100 12.29 -4.16 -10.17
CA GLY A 100 10.95 -4.57 -10.56
C GLY A 100 9.99 -3.39 -10.69
N LYS A 101 8.72 -3.59 -10.30
CA LYS A 101 7.67 -2.56 -10.37
C LYS A 101 6.76 -2.66 -9.15
N ALA A 102 6.58 -1.55 -8.44
CA ALA A 102 5.58 -1.42 -7.40
C ALA A 102 4.35 -0.66 -7.91
N ARG A 103 3.20 -0.92 -7.32
CA ARG A 103 1.96 -0.16 -7.48
C ARG A 103 1.35 0.07 -6.11
N ARG A 104 0.53 1.11 -6.03
CA ARG A 104 -0.31 1.36 -4.86
C ARG A 104 -1.10 0.09 -4.49
N GLN A 105 -1.22 -0.17 -3.19
CA GLN A 105 -1.86 -1.37 -2.60
C GLN A 105 -1.10 -2.69 -2.77
N ASP A 106 0.08 -2.73 -3.40
CA ASP A 106 0.92 -3.91 -3.30
C ASP A 106 1.32 -4.16 -1.84
N GLU A 107 1.42 -5.42 -1.44
CA GLU A 107 1.83 -5.81 -0.09
C GLU A 107 3.34 -5.63 0.08
N VAL A 108 3.75 -5.16 1.26
CA VAL A 108 5.16 -5.13 1.67
C VAL A 108 5.40 -6.31 2.59
N ARG A 109 6.46 -7.08 2.30
CA ARG A 109 6.88 -8.25 3.08
C ARG A 109 8.37 -8.21 3.38
N LYS A 110 8.77 -8.87 4.46
CA LYS A 110 10.19 -9.13 4.74
C LYS A 110 10.75 -10.12 3.72
#